data_AF-A0A3B3Z9U8-F1
#
_entry.id   AF-A0A3B3Z9U8-F1
#
_cell.length_a   1.000
_cell.length_b   1.000
_cell.length_c   1.000
_cell.angle_alpha   90.00
_cell.angle_beta   90.00
_cell.angle_gamma   90.00
#
_symmetry.space_group_name_H-M   'P 1'
#
loop_
_entity.id
_entity.type
_entity.pdbx_description
1 polymer ?
#
loop_
_entity_poly.entity_id
_entity_poly.type
_entity_poly.pdbx_seq_one_letter_code
_entity_poly.pdbx_strand_id
1 'polypeptide(L)'
;CRDVIFFDIEVLINGNCLVCTHVDLSTDQTEHVRINHFRNHYELTRKNLMVKNLKRYRKSIEKEEGRVEASKCDFFPCTFTLPSEYHLFVEEFKRSPGSTWIMKPVAKSQGKGIFLFKKLKDIMDWKKDGTRSEEQKDAAQVESYVAQRYIENPYLINGRKFDLRVYVLVTSYVPLKAWLYRDGFARFSNTRFSLSSIDDKCILHCLFIMIMFHFLPKYMSNKDWQVQQLRRYLTAKHGREKIETLFKDIDNIFVRSLQSVQKVIINDKHCFELYGYDILLDENLKPWLIEVNASPSLTASSKEDYEMKCCLLEDTLNVVDMEGRNDQIEQHPPHWHLKYLRLL
;
A
#
# COMPACT_ATOMS: atom_id res chain seq x y z
N CYS A 1 -16.97 -7.98 31.85
CA CYS A 1 -17.19 -8.37 30.46
C CYS A 1 -15.99 -7.90 29.67
N ARG A 2 -15.28 -8.83 29.04
CA ARG A 2 -14.02 -8.57 28.33
C ARG A 2 -14.35 -8.33 26.86
N ASP A 3 -14.12 -7.13 26.37
CA ASP A 3 -14.16 -6.85 24.94
C ASP A 3 -12.99 -7.60 24.28
N VAL A 4 -13.29 -8.45 23.30
CA VAL A 4 -12.29 -9.30 22.63
C VAL A 4 -12.11 -8.78 21.21
N ILE A 5 -10.90 -8.29 20.92
CA ILE A 5 -10.46 -8.00 19.56
C ILE A 5 -9.70 -9.22 19.05
N PHE A 6 -10.11 -9.76 17.91
CA PHE A 6 -9.27 -10.68 17.16
C PHE A 6 -8.37 -9.85 16.26
N PHE A 7 -7.14 -9.63 16.73
CA PHE A 7 -6.10 -9.09 15.89
C PHE A 7 -5.47 -10.25 15.11
N ASP A 8 -5.40 -10.12 13.78
CA ASP A 8 -4.42 -10.84 12.95
C ASP A 8 -3.01 -10.22 13.12
N ILE A 9 -2.73 -9.70 14.32
CA ILE A 9 -1.52 -9.00 14.67
C ILE A 9 -0.85 -9.80 15.78
N GLU A 10 0.35 -10.30 15.49
CA GLU A 10 1.35 -10.60 16.51
C GLU A 10 1.75 -9.29 17.21
N VAL A 11 0.86 -8.66 17.99
CA VAL A 11 1.29 -7.75 19.05
C VAL A 11 1.42 -8.60 20.30
N LEU A 12 2.65 -9.02 20.57
CA LEU A 12 3.06 -9.47 21.89
C LEU A 12 2.88 -8.31 22.87
N ILE A 13 1.71 -8.24 23.51
CA ILE A 13 1.54 -7.57 24.80
C ILE A 13 1.33 -8.68 25.82
N ASN A 14 2.34 -8.92 26.67
CA ASN A 14 2.31 -9.83 27.81
C ASN A 14 2.13 -11.34 27.53
N GLY A 15 2.85 -11.88 26.54
CA GLY A 15 3.32 -13.29 26.61
C GLY A 15 2.30 -14.42 26.43
N ASN A 16 1.05 -14.17 26.06
CA ASN A 16 0.09 -15.22 25.67
C ASN A 16 -0.37 -15.00 24.22
N CYS A 17 0.13 -15.84 23.32
CA CYS A 17 -0.14 -15.80 21.89
C CYS A 17 -1.37 -16.66 21.56
N LEU A 18 -2.42 -16.05 21.00
CA LEU A 18 -3.48 -16.75 20.29
C LEU A 18 -3.71 -16.03 18.96
N VAL A 19 -3.08 -16.56 17.91
CA VAL A 19 -3.32 -16.21 16.51
C VAL A 19 -4.59 -16.92 16.07
N CYS A 20 -5.57 -16.20 15.52
CA CYS A 20 -6.75 -16.81 14.91
C CYS A 20 -6.93 -16.27 13.48
N THR A 21 -6.38 -17.01 12.51
CA THR A 21 -6.43 -16.67 11.08
C THR A 21 -7.73 -17.05 10.38
N HIS A 22 -8.78 -17.50 11.09
CA HIS A 22 -10.09 -17.78 10.51
C HIS A 22 -11.15 -17.79 11.62
N VAL A 23 -11.94 -16.74 11.72
CA VAL A 23 -13.21 -16.81 12.44
C VAL A 23 -14.27 -17.20 11.41
N ASP A 24 -14.77 -18.43 11.49
CA ASP A 24 -15.98 -18.84 10.78
C ASP A 24 -17.13 -17.94 11.29
N LEU A 25 -17.56 -17.00 10.45
CA LEU A 25 -18.56 -15.97 10.75
C LEU A 25 -20.00 -16.52 10.72
N SER A 26 -20.20 -17.69 11.30
CA SER A 26 -21.51 -18.32 11.46
C SER A 26 -21.74 -18.63 12.94
N THR A 27 -21.86 -17.60 13.78
CA THR A 27 -22.72 -17.59 15.00
C THR A 27 -22.48 -16.29 15.79
N ASP A 28 -23.56 -15.53 15.95
CA ASP A 28 -23.79 -14.53 17.00
C ASP A 28 -22.64 -13.54 17.31
N GLN A 29 -22.51 -12.49 16.49
CA GLN A 29 -21.63 -11.37 16.82
C GLN A 29 -22.27 -10.53 17.94
N THR A 30 -21.72 -10.65 19.14
CA THR A 30 -22.06 -9.78 20.28
C THR A 30 -21.65 -8.33 19.98
N GLU A 31 -22.43 -7.36 20.47
CA GLU A 31 -22.34 -5.93 20.15
C GLU A 31 -20.94 -5.30 20.38
N HIS A 32 -20.16 -5.92 21.26
CA HIS A 32 -18.85 -5.50 21.74
C HIS A 32 -17.65 -6.02 20.92
N VAL A 33 -17.85 -6.93 19.97
CA VAL A 33 -16.75 -7.46 19.17
C VAL A 33 -16.43 -6.50 18.02
N ARG A 34 -15.13 -6.33 17.75
CA ARG A 34 -14.60 -5.61 16.59
C ARG A 34 -13.56 -6.46 15.87
N ILE A 35 -13.61 -6.43 14.54
CA ILE A 35 -12.75 -7.20 13.64
C ILE A 35 -11.90 -6.21 12.82
N ASN A 36 -10.61 -6.47 12.71
CA ASN A 36 -9.64 -5.57 12.08
C ASN A 36 -9.54 -5.72 10.54
N HIS A 37 -10.52 -6.39 9.92
CA HIS A 37 -10.61 -6.57 8.47
C HIS A 37 -12.05 -6.50 7.97
N PHE A 38 -12.25 -5.79 6.87
CA PHE A 38 -13.51 -5.91 6.13
C PHE A 38 -13.54 -7.20 5.29
N ARG A 39 -14.74 -7.72 5.07
CA ARG A 39 -14.96 -8.78 4.07
C ARG A 39 -14.63 -8.21 2.68
N ASN A 40 -13.92 -8.99 1.88
CA ASN A 40 -13.38 -8.60 0.57
C ASN A 40 -12.34 -7.46 0.61
N HIS A 41 -11.66 -7.20 1.74
CA HIS A 41 -10.58 -6.20 1.80
C HIS A 41 -9.48 -6.41 0.75
N TYR A 42 -9.30 -7.65 0.30
CA TYR A 42 -8.37 -8.02 -0.78
C TYR A 42 -8.66 -7.32 -2.13
N GLU A 43 -9.84 -6.75 -2.33
CA GLU A 43 -10.19 -5.94 -3.51
C GLU A 43 -9.36 -4.66 -3.62
N LEU A 44 -8.89 -4.13 -2.49
CA LEU A 44 -7.97 -2.99 -2.43
C LEU A 44 -6.51 -3.42 -2.30
N THR A 45 -6.24 -4.55 -1.65
CA THR A 45 -4.86 -4.90 -1.25
C THR A 45 -4.17 -5.88 -2.21
N ARG A 46 -4.92 -6.67 -2.99
CA ARG A 46 -4.34 -7.49 -4.07
C ARG A 46 -4.06 -6.63 -5.29
N LYS A 47 -2.83 -6.73 -5.81
CA LYS A 47 -2.30 -5.86 -6.89
C LYS A 47 -3.17 -5.85 -8.15
N ASN A 48 -3.68 -7.00 -8.58
CA ASN A 48 -4.54 -7.12 -9.76
C ASN A 48 -5.94 -6.53 -9.52
N LEU A 49 -6.55 -6.80 -8.36
CA LEU A 49 -7.89 -6.32 -8.01
C LEU A 49 -7.90 -4.81 -7.79
N MET A 50 -6.89 -4.29 -7.07
CA MET A 50 -6.68 -2.85 -6.87
C MET A 50 -6.66 -2.12 -8.22
N VAL A 51 -5.83 -2.58 -9.16
CA VAL A 51 -5.72 -1.97 -10.50
C VAL A 51 -7.01 -2.11 -11.28
N LYS A 52 -7.69 -3.26 -11.20
CA LYS A 52 -8.99 -3.48 -11.85
C LYS A 52 -10.05 -2.49 -11.35
N ASN A 53 -10.14 -2.30 -10.04
CA ASN A 53 -11.09 -1.40 -9.40
C ASN A 53 -10.76 0.07 -9.71
N LEU A 54 -9.50 0.47 -9.65
CA LEU A 54 -9.05 1.82 -10.05
C LEU A 54 -9.34 2.12 -11.53
N LYS A 55 -9.03 1.19 -12.45
CA LYS A 55 -9.35 1.33 -13.88
C LYS A 55 -10.85 1.47 -14.11
N ARG A 56 -11.68 0.69 -13.39
CA ARG A 56 -13.15 0.77 -13.47
C ARG A 56 -13.65 2.12 -12.96
N TYR A 57 -13.15 2.55 -11.80
CA TYR A 57 -13.53 3.81 -11.18
C TYR A 57 -13.18 5.01 -12.06
N ARG A 58 -11.95 5.04 -12.63
CA ARG A 58 -11.53 6.05 -13.61
C ARG A 58 -12.50 6.15 -14.80
N LYS A 59 -12.95 5.02 -15.35
CA LYS A 59 -13.93 5.00 -16.47
C LYS A 59 -15.30 5.53 -16.04
N SER A 60 -15.73 5.30 -14.80
CA SER A 60 -16.97 5.86 -14.25
C SER A 60 -16.89 7.37 -14.17
N ILE A 61 -15.82 7.91 -13.56
CA ILE A 61 -15.58 9.34 -13.46
C ILE A 61 -15.45 9.98 -14.84
N GLU A 62 -14.78 9.34 -15.80
CA GLU A 62 -14.68 9.86 -17.17
C GLU A 62 -16.05 10.02 -17.84
N LYS A 63 -17.01 9.12 -17.52
CA LYS A 63 -18.38 9.16 -18.03
C LYS A 63 -19.25 10.20 -17.32
N GLU A 64 -19.07 10.37 -16.00
CA GLU A 64 -19.92 11.21 -15.15
C GLU A 64 -19.45 12.67 -15.09
N GLU A 65 -18.13 12.89 -14.96
CA GLU A 65 -17.51 14.20 -14.70
C GLU A 65 -16.53 14.63 -15.80
N GLY A 66 -16.22 13.73 -16.74
CA GLY A 66 -15.38 14.02 -17.89
C GLY A 66 -13.88 13.72 -17.69
N ARG A 67 -13.11 13.96 -18.75
CA ARG A 67 -11.69 13.55 -18.83
C ARG A 67 -10.77 14.25 -17.85
N VAL A 68 -11.04 15.53 -17.54
CA VAL A 68 -10.20 16.32 -16.63
C VAL A 68 -10.25 15.73 -15.23
N GLU A 69 -11.44 15.40 -14.73
CA GLU A 69 -11.56 14.78 -13.41
C GLU A 69 -11.00 13.35 -13.41
N ALA A 70 -11.25 12.58 -14.47
CA ALA A 70 -10.69 11.23 -14.59
C ALA A 70 -9.15 11.21 -14.60
N SER A 71 -8.51 12.28 -15.09
CA SER A 71 -7.03 12.39 -15.07
C SER A 71 -6.46 12.47 -13.65
N LYS A 72 -7.25 12.92 -12.66
CA LYS A 72 -6.87 12.87 -11.24
C LYS A 72 -6.83 11.44 -10.69
N CYS A 73 -7.25 10.44 -11.45
CA CYS A 73 -7.06 9.01 -11.14
C CYS A 73 -5.76 8.44 -11.74
N ASP A 74 -4.98 9.21 -12.50
CA ASP A 74 -3.75 8.76 -13.17
C ASP A 74 -2.54 8.73 -12.21
N PHE A 75 -2.76 8.23 -10.99
CA PHE A 75 -1.77 8.13 -9.91
C PHE A 75 -1.24 6.71 -9.69
N PHE A 76 -1.58 5.74 -10.53
CA PHE A 76 -1.02 4.39 -10.47
C PHE A 76 -0.33 4.05 -11.79
N PRO A 77 0.83 3.35 -11.79
CA PRO A 77 1.54 3.06 -13.02
C PRO A 77 0.72 2.16 -13.96
N CYS A 78 0.99 2.25 -15.26
CA CYS A 78 0.34 1.39 -16.25
C CYS A 78 0.58 -0.08 -15.91
N THR A 79 -0.49 -0.83 -15.72
CA THR A 79 -0.43 -2.16 -15.11
C THR A 79 -1.36 -3.13 -15.82
N PHE A 80 -0.89 -4.35 -16.08
CA PHE A 80 -1.61 -5.43 -16.74
C PHE A 80 -1.52 -6.73 -15.94
N THR A 81 -2.62 -7.45 -15.85
CA THR A 81 -2.70 -8.77 -15.19
C THR A 81 -2.43 -9.86 -16.21
N LEU A 82 -1.46 -10.72 -15.94
CA LEU A 82 -1.11 -11.86 -16.78
C LEU A 82 -1.64 -13.17 -16.16
N PRO A 83 -2.14 -14.11 -16.99
CA PRO A 83 -2.11 -14.12 -18.46
C PRO A 83 -3.28 -13.37 -19.16
N SER A 84 -4.29 -12.89 -18.42
CA SER A 84 -5.55 -12.39 -18.99
C SER A 84 -5.41 -11.18 -19.92
N GLU A 85 -4.52 -10.23 -19.60
CA GLU A 85 -4.29 -9.01 -20.36
C GLU A 85 -2.98 -9.08 -21.18
N TYR A 86 -2.47 -10.28 -21.50
CA TYR A 86 -1.18 -10.44 -22.19
C TYR A 86 -1.14 -9.72 -23.55
N HIS A 87 -2.20 -9.82 -24.35
CA HIS A 87 -2.26 -9.16 -25.66
C HIS A 87 -2.19 -7.63 -25.53
N LEU A 88 -2.97 -7.04 -24.61
CA LEU A 88 -2.96 -5.60 -24.32
C LEU A 88 -1.59 -5.14 -23.82
N PHE A 89 -0.96 -5.95 -22.96
CA PHE A 89 0.40 -5.69 -22.49
C PHE A 89 1.41 -5.67 -23.63
N VAL A 90 1.37 -6.65 -24.55
CA VAL A 90 2.31 -6.72 -25.69
C VAL A 90 2.13 -5.55 -26.64
N GLU A 91 0.90 -5.10 -26.88
CA GLU A 91 0.61 -3.91 -27.69
C GLU A 91 1.22 -2.65 -27.06
N GLU A 92 0.97 -2.43 -25.76
CA GLU A 92 1.51 -1.27 -25.04
C GLU A 92 3.05 -1.32 -24.93
N PHE A 93 3.61 -2.52 -24.74
CA PHE A 93 5.05 -2.74 -24.70
C PHE A 93 5.71 -2.39 -26.05
N LYS A 94 5.08 -2.76 -27.17
CA LYS A 94 5.56 -2.42 -28.52
C LYS A 94 5.44 -0.93 -28.83
N ARG A 95 4.43 -0.25 -28.27
CA ARG A 95 4.22 1.20 -28.43
C ARG A 95 5.31 2.03 -27.74
N SER A 96 5.88 1.52 -26.65
CA SER A 96 6.87 2.23 -25.84
C SER A 96 8.21 1.46 -25.78
N PRO A 97 8.93 1.33 -26.91
CA PRO A 97 10.15 0.54 -26.99
C PRO A 97 11.24 1.08 -26.06
N GLY A 98 11.92 0.19 -25.33
CA GLY A 98 13.00 0.54 -24.39
C GLY A 98 12.53 0.87 -22.97
N SER A 99 11.22 0.95 -22.73
CA SER A 99 10.66 1.14 -21.39
C SER A 99 11.00 -0.02 -20.46
N THR A 100 11.31 0.29 -19.21
CA THR A 100 11.51 -0.70 -18.16
C THR A 100 10.18 -1.12 -17.53
N TRP A 101 10.00 -2.42 -17.34
CA TRP A 101 8.82 -2.99 -16.71
C TRP A 101 9.22 -3.82 -15.50
N ILE A 102 8.30 -3.91 -14.54
CA ILE A 102 8.44 -4.72 -13.33
C ILE A 102 7.35 -5.78 -13.33
N MET A 103 7.76 -7.04 -13.19
CA MET A 103 6.86 -8.15 -13.00
C MET A 103 6.73 -8.43 -11.50
N LYS A 104 5.49 -8.56 -11.01
CA LYS A 104 5.21 -8.84 -9.60
C LYS A 104 4.18 -9.97 -9.48
N PRO A 105 4.38 -10.97 -8.61
CA PRO A 105 3.32 -11.94 -8.31
C PRO A 105 2.12 -11.25 -7.64
N VAL A 106 0.91 -11.70 -7.97
CA VAL A 106 -0.35 -11.09 -7.48
C VAL A 106 -0.51 -11.22 -5.96
N ALA A 107 -0.27 -12.41 -5.42
CA ALA A 107 -0.61 -12.77 -4.04
C ALA A 107 0.59 -12.79 -3.09
N LYS A 108 1.81 -12.59 -3.60
CA LYS A 108 3.02 -12.54 -2.76
C LYS A 108 3.35 -11.10 -2.38
N SER A 109 3.92 -10.96 -1.20
CA SER A 109 4.46 -9.73 -0.62
C SER A 109 5.98 -9.86 -0.43
N GLN A 110 6.63 -8.87 0.19
CA GLN A 110 8.05 -8.89 0.56
C GLN A 110 9.05 -8.95 -0.61
N GLY A 111 8.63 -8.58 -1.82
CA GLY A 111 9.49 -8.55 -2.99
C GLY A 111 9.80 -9.90 -3.64
N LYS A 112 9.42 -11.03 -3.04
CA LYS A 112 9.73 -12.37 -3.58
C LYS A 112 9.10 -12.56 -4.96
N GLY A 113 9.89 -12.97 -5.95
CA GLY A 113 9.43 -13.22 -7.33
C GLY A 113 9.28 -11.96 -8.19
N ILE A 114 9.79 -10.82 -7.73
CA ILE A 114 9.82 -9.59 -8.53
C ILE A 114 11.04 -9.60 -9.45
N PHE A 115 10.85 -9.22 -10.71
CA PHE A 115 11.96 -8.99 -11.63
C PHE A 115 11.69 -7.81 -12.55
N LEU A 116 12.77 -7.18 -13.02
CA LEU A 116 12.72 -6.10 -14.01
C LEU A 116 13.06 -6.67 -15.38
N PHE A 117 12.44 -6.13 -16.42
CA PHE A 117 12.73 -6.52 -17.79
C PHE A 117 12.59 -5.33 -18.75
N LYS A 118 13.36 -5.37 -19.84
CA LYS A 118 13.31 -4.41 -20.94
C LYS A 118 13.04 -5.06 -22.29
N LYS A 119 13.13 -6.39 -22.37
CA LYS A 119 12.83 -7.15 -23.58
C LYS A 119 11.81 -8.24 -23.25
N LEU A 120 10.92 -8.53 -24.19
CA LEU A 120 9.95 -9.63 -24.05
C LEU A 120 10.63 -11.01 -23.95
N LYS A 121 11.86 -11.14 -24.47
CA LYS A 121 12.66 -12.37 -24.33
C LYS A 121 12.95 -12.71 -22.87
N ASP A 122 13.25 -11.70 -22.05
CA ASP A 122 13.53 -11.85 -20.62
C ASP A 122 12.36 -12.54 -19.88
N ILE A 123 11.11 -12.27 -20.28
CA ILE A 123 9.91 -12.92 -19.70
C ILE A 123 9.84 -14.41 -20.11
N MET A 124 10.18 -14.72 -21.36
CA MET A 124 10.15 -16.09 -21.86
C MET A 124 11.25 -16.94 -21.25
N ASP A 125 12.44 -16.37 -21.05
CA ASP A 125 13.58 -17.05 -20.45
C ASP A 125 13.34 -17.29 -18.95
N TRP A 126 12.79 -16.31 -18.24
CA TRP A 126 12.36 -16.49 -16.85
C TRP A 126 11.31 -17.61 -16.67
N LYS A 127 10.38 -17.74 -17.62
CA LYS A 127 9.39 -18.84 -17.61
C LYS A 127 10.03 -20.22 -17.84
N LYS A 128 11.20 -20.28 -18.50
CA LYS A 128 11.95 -21.52 -18.78
C LYS A 128 12.89 -21.90 -17.64
N ASP A 129 13.56 -20.92 -17.02
CA ASP A 129 14.44 -21.13 -15.86
C ASP A 129 13.68 -21.53 -14.60
N GLY A 130 12.38 -21.24 -14.54
CA GLY A 130 11.43 -21.85 -13.62
C GLY A 130 11.22 -23.34 -13.89
N THR A 131 12.28 -24.14 -13.83
CA THR A 131 12.21 -25.59 -13.67
C THR A 131 11.49 -25.82 -12.36
N ARG A 132 10.18 -26.04 -12.46
CA ARG A 132 9.30 -26.46 -11.38
C ARG A 132 10.03 -27.56 -10.61
N SER A 133 10.39 -27.31 -9.36
CA SER A 133 10.81 -28.37 -8.44
C SER A 133 9.73 -29.45 -8.51
N GLU A 134 10.13 -30.69 -8.72
CA GLU A 134 9.22 -31.81 -9.05
C GLU A 134 8.15 -32.07 -7.97
N GLU A 135 8.28 -31.45 -6.80
CA GLU A 135 7.36 -31.53 -5.66
C GLU A 135 6.08 -30.67 -5.80
N GLN A 136 5.96 -29.81 -6.83
CA GLN A 136 4.79 -28.93 -7.03
C GLN A 136 3.92 -29.30 -8.24
N LYS A 137 3.95 -30.56 -8.71
CA LYS A 137 3.13 -31.02 -9.83
C LYS A 137 1.64 -31.19 -9.49
N ASP A 138 1.24 -31.23 -8.21
CA ASP A 138 -0.13 -31.57 -7.81
C ASP A 138 -1.07 -30.37 -7.54
N ALA A 139 -0.65 -29.13 -7.79
CA ALA A 139 -1.56 -27.97 -7.79
C ALA A 139 -1.35 -27.12 -9.04
N ALA A 140 -2.07 -27.45 -10.10
CA ALA A 140 -2.10 -26.71 -11.37
C ALA A 140 -2.80 -25.34 -11.24
N GLN A 141 -2.30 -24.44 -10.38
CA GLN A 141 -2.66 -23.03 -10.44
C GLN A 141 -1.60 -22.30 -11.26
N VAL A 142 -2.02 -21.78 -12.42
CA VAL A 142 -1.22 -20.83 -13.19
C VAL A 142 -1.01 -19.61 -12.29
N GLU A 143 0.20 -19.43 -11.78
CA GLU A 143 0.52 -18.30 -10.91
C GLU A 143 0.29 -17.00 -11.69
N SER A 144 -0.57 -16.13 -11.16
CA SER A 144 -0.92 -14.87 -11.82
C SER A 144 0.09 -13.79 -11.46
N TYR A 145 0.51 -13.05 -12.48
CA TYR A 145 1.49 -11.98 -12.37
C TYR A 145 0.91 -10.66 -12.81
N VAL A 146 1.53 -9.58 -12.36
CA VAL A 146 1.21 -8.21 -12.73
C VAL A 146 2.42 -7.61 -13.41
N ALA A 147 2.28 -7.27 -14.69
CA ALA A 147 3.26 -6.51 -15.45
C ALA A 147 2.94 -5.02 -15.30
N GLN A 148 3.83 -4.29 -14.63
CA GLN A 148 3.64 -2.88 -14.32
C GLN A 148 4.78 -2.05 -14.93
N ARG A 149 4.48 -0.87 -15.47
CA ARG A 149 5.50 0.05 -15.97
C ARG A 149 6.34 0.56 -14.80
N TYR A 150 7.65 0.43 -14.92
CA TYR A 150 8.57 0.88 -13.87
C TYR A 150 8.70 2.40 -13.92
N ILE A 151 8.79 3.03 -12.74
CA ILE A 151 9.05 4.47 -12.62
C ILE A 151 10.56 4.67 -12.70
N GLU A 152 11.04 5.07 -13.87
CA GLU A 152 12.47 5.15 -14.20
C GLU A 152 13.17 6.32 -13.52
N ASN A 153 12.46 7.44 -13.33
CA ASN A 153 13.00 8.65 -12.70
C ASN A 153 12.28 8.92 -11.37
N PRO A 154 12.54 8.13 -10.30
CA PRO A 154 12.02 8.41 -8.98
C PRO A 154 12.68 9.67 -8.41
N TYR A 155 11.98 10.38 -7.53
CA TYR A 155 12.59 11.47 -6.78
C TYR A 155 13.66 10.92 -5.84
N LEU A 156 14.86 11.47 -5.91
CA LEU A 156 16.01 11.01 -5.13
C LEU A 156 16.39 12.04 -4.06
N ILE A 157 16.72 11.54 -2.88
CA ILE A 157 17.36 12.33 -1.82
C ILE A 157 18.75 11.74 -1.59
N ASN A 158 19.78 12.58 -1.75
CA ASN A 158 21.18 12.15 -1.69
C ASN A 158 21.51 10.96 -2.62
N GLY A 159 20.86 10.93 -3.78
CA GLY A 159 21.00 9.86 -4.78
C GLY A 159 20.34 8.54 -4.40
N ARG A 160 19.52 8.48 -3.34
CA ARG A 160 18.83 7.28 -2.87
C ARG A 160 17.34 7.37 -3.21
N LYS A 161 16.77 6.23 -3.60
CA LYS A 161 15.33 6.05 -3.80
C LYS A 161 14.67 5.88 -2.45
N PHE A 162 13.45 6.37 -2.29
CA PHE A 162 12.65 6.11 -1.11
C PHE A 162 11.18 5.94 -1.49
N ASP A 163 10.43 5.28 -0.64
CA ASP A 163 8.96 5.23 -0.71
C ASP A 163 8.37 5.72 0.62
N LEU A 164 7.12 6.17 0.58
CA LEU A 164 6.38 6.69 1.72
C LEU A 164 5.40 5.64 2.20
N ARG A 165 5.55 5.23 3.47
CA ARG A 165 4.55 4.49 4.20
C ARG A 165 3.65 5.45 4.95
N VAL A 166 2.37 5.44 4.61
CA VAL A 166 1.33 6.22 5.28
C VAL A 166 0.20 5.29 5.74
N TYR A 167 -0.37 5.58 6.92
CA TYR A 167 -1.41 4.76 7.51
C TYR A 167 -2.79 5.40 7.34
N VAL A 168 -3.76 4.60 6.87
CA VAL A 168 -5.15 5.02 6.68
C VAL A 168 -6.06 4.03 7.38
N LEU A 169 -6.80 4.48 8.39
CA LEU A 169 -7.79 3.71 9.11
C LEU A 169 -9.17 3.92 8.49
N VAL A 170 -9.83 2.85 8.06
CA VAL A 170 -11.21 2.89 7.60
C VAL A 170 -12.10 2.27 8.67
N THR A 171 -13.10 3.02 9.14
CA THR A 171 -14.04 2.53 10.15
C THR A 171 -15.41 2.19 9.56
N SER A 172 -15.70 2.64 8.34
CA SER A 172 -16.91 2.27 7.62
C SER A 172 -16.76 2.59 6.13
N TYR A 173 -17.39 1.79 5.27
CA TYR A 173 -17.57 2.07 3.84
C TYR A 173 -18.97 2.63 3.53
N VAL A 174 -19.91 2.54 4.47
CA VAL A 174 -21.30 3.02 4.32
C VAL A 174 -21.78 3.70 5.62
N PRO A 175 -21.68 5.04 5.73
CA PRO A 175 -20.97 5.96 4.82
C PRO A 175 -19.45 5.78 4.91
N LEU A 176 -18.71 6.13 3.84
CA LEU A 176 -17.25 5.99 3.83
C LEU A 176 -16.61 6.93 4.86
N LYS A 177 -16.09 6.34 5.95
CA LYS A 177 -15.38 7.02 7.04
C LYS A 177 -13.95 6.51 7.07
N ALA A 178 -13.02 7.39 6.72
CA ALA A 178 -11.60 7.10 6.69
C ALA A 178 -10.79 8.19 7.40
N TRP A 179 -9.75 7.76 8.10
CA TRP A 179 -8.87 8.59 8.92
C TRP A 179 -7.44 8.43 8.43
N LEU A 180 -6.81 9.54 8.12
CA LEU A 180 -5.40 9.59 7.76
C LEU A 180 -4.57 9.80 9.03
N TYR A 181 -3.59 8.92 9.27
CA TYR A 181 -2.65 9.14 10.36
C TYR A 181 -1.70 10.29 10.01
N ARG A 182 -1.46 11.21 10.95
CA ARG A 182 -0.62 12.40 10.70
C ARG A 182 0.82 12.03 10.37
N ASP A 183 1.29 10.96 11.00
CA ASP A 183 2.65 10.49 10.87
C ASP A 183 2.74 9.27 9.95
N GLY A 184 3.97 9.02 9.54
CA GLY A 184 4.35 8.00 8.60
C GLY A 184 5.84 8.12 8.39
N PHE A 185 6.42 7.26 7.56
CA PHE A 185 7.85 7.26 7.35
C PHE A 185 8.23 7.04 5.89
N ALA A 186 9.31 7.72 5.50
CA ALA A 186 9.98 7.52 4.24
C ALA A 186 11.06 6.46 4.41
N ARG A 187 10.91 5.33 3.72
CA ARG A 187 11.87 4.22 3.73
C ARG A 187 12.89 4.45 2.64
N PHE A 188 14.15 4.65 3.03
CA PHE A 188 15.23 4.90 2.07
C PHE A 188 15.93 3.62 1.65
N SER A 189 16.42 3.63 0.42
CA SER A 189 17.35 2.61 -0.02
C SER A 189 18.73 2.74 0.61
N ASN A 190 19.33 1.58 0.88
CA ASN A 190 20.71 1.52 1.36
C ASN A 190 21.75 1.93 0.32
N THR A 191 21.45 1.73 -0.97
CA THR A 191 22.30 2.04 -2.12
C THR A 191 21.81 3.26 -2.88
N ARG A 192 22.70 3.88 -3.67
CA ARG A 192 22.32 4.93 -4.62
C ARG A 192 21.57 4.32 -5.81
N PHE A 193 20.59 5.05 -6.33
CA PHE A 193 19.79 4.65 -7.48
C PHE A 193 20.60 4.78 -8.77
N SER A 194 20.59 3.73 -9.59
CA SER A 194 21.08 3.75 -10.96
C SER A 194 20.29 2.74 -11.80
N LEU A 195 20.00 3.09 -13.05
CA LEU A 195 19.39 2.21 -14.06
C LEU A 195 20.39 1.68 -15.10
N SER A 196 21.68 2.00 -14.93
CA SER A 196 22.73 1.71 -15.92
C SER A 196 22.97 0.22 -16.16
N SER A 197 22.69 -0.64 -15.19
CA SER A 197 22.77 -2.10 -15.31
C SER A 197 21.55 -2.72 -14.65
N ILE A 198 20.61 -3.22 -15.46
CA ILE A 198 19.44 -3.99 -14.98
C ILE A 198 19.85 -5.35 -14.43
N ASP A 199 21.14 -5.67 -14.46
CA ASP A 199 21.72 -6.78 -13.73
C ASP A 199 21.34 -6.72 -12.24
N ASP A 200 21.34 -7.89 -11.59
CA ASP A 200 20.88 -8.26 -10.25
C ASP A 200 20.83 -7.18 -9.17
N LYS A 201 21.69 -6.17 -9.23
CA LYS A 201 21.75 -4.97 -8.37
C LYS A 201 20.52 -4.06 -8.45
N CYS A 202 19.86 -3.91 -9.61
CA CYS A 202 18.62 -3.11 -9.73
C CYS A 202 17.38 -3.85 -9.18
N ILE A 203 17.35 -5.17 -9.38
CA ILE A 203 16.35 -6.09 -8.82
C ILE A 203 16.52 -6.10 -7.29
N LEU A 204 17.75 -6.21 -6.80
CA LEU A 204 18.10 -5.94 -5.40
C LEU A 204 17.58 -4.58 -4.95
N HIS A 205 17.65 -3.48 -5.69
CA HIS A 205 17.19 -2.18 -5.15
C HIS A 205 15.70 -2.13 -4.76
N CYS A 206 14.81 -2.71 -5.58
CA CYS A 206 13.38 -2.80 -5.29
C CYS A 206 13.06 -3.88 -4.25
N LEU A 207 13.73 -5.03 -4.32
CA LEU A 207 13.56 -6.12 -3.35
C LEU A 207 14.21 -5.82 -2.00
N PHE A 208 15.34 -5.11 -1.94
CA PHE A 208 16.16 -4.91 -0.74
C PHE A 208 15.55 -3.89 0.21
N ILE A 209 14.81 -2.87 -0.28
CA ILE A 209 13.99 -2.03 0.61
C ILE A 209 12.91 -2.89 1.31
N MET A 210 12.24 -3.79 0.57
CA MET A 210 11.20 -4.67 1.12
C MET A 210 11.76 -5.83 1.98
N ILE A 211 12.89 -6.43 1.60
CA ILE A 211 13.53 -7.60 2.23
C ILE A 211 14.37 -7.19 3.44
N MET A 212 15.16 -6.12 3.38
CA MET A 212 15.97 -5.66 4.53
C MET A 212 15.10 -5.34 5.74
N PHE A 213 13.93 -4.73 5.50
CA PHE A 213 13.00 -4.39 6.57
C PHE A 213 12.49 -5.64 7.30
N HIS A 214 12.28 -6.75 6.59
CA HIS A 214 11.75 -7.98 7.17
C HIS A 214 12.84 -8.87 7.81
N PHE A 215 14.02 -8.99 7.17
CA PHE A 215 15.05 -9.95 7.62
C PHE A 215 16.17 -9.33 8.44
N LEU A 216 16.47 -8.04 8.30
CA LEU A 216 17.61 -7.38 8.98
C LEU A 216 17.22 -6.01 9.58
N PRO A 217 16.23 -5.94 10.49
CA PRO A 217 15.83 -4.69 11.16
C PRO A 217 16.99 -4.03 11.92
N LYS A 218 17.96 -4.84 12.39
CA LYS A 218 19.13 -4.39 13.17
C LYS A 218 20.15 -3.55 12.37
N TYR A 219 20.12 -3.58 11.03
CA TYR A 219 21.01 -2.78 10.17
C TYR A 219 20.38 -1.46 9.70
N MET A 220 19.11 -1.20 10.05
CA MET A 220 18.37 0.02 9.72
C MET A 220 18.62 1.17 10.71
N SER A 221 19.85 1.25 11.23
CA SER A 221 20.27 2.33 12.12
C SER A 221 20.26 3.68 11.38
N ASN A 222 19.27 4.52 11.68
CA ASN A 222 19.25 6.00 11.52
C ASN A 222 18.89 6.60 10.15
N LYS A 223 18.06 5.99 9.29
CA LYS A 223 17.78 6.57 7.96
C LYS A 223 16.34 6.75 7.53
N ASP A 224 15.36 6.28 8.29
CA ASP A 224 13.97 6.55 7.95
C ASP A 224 13.60 7.98 8.38
N TRP A 225 12.99 8.75 7.49
CA TRP A 225 12.52 10.09 7.81
C TRP A 225 11.05 10.05 8.14
N GLN A 226 10.64 10.71 9.21
CA GLN A 226 9.22 10.94 9.43
C GLN A 226 8.67 11.79 8.26
N VAL A 227 7.41 11.55 7.88
CA VAL A 227 6.75 12.30 6.79
C VAL A 227 6.80 13.81 7.05
N GLN A 228 6.71 14.25 8.31
CA GLN A 228 6.86 15.67 8.67
C GLN A 228 8.25 16.22 8.37
N GLN A 229 9.31 15.45 8.66
CA GLN A 229 10.69 15.83 8.35
C GLN A 229 10.90 15.92 6.84
N LEU A 230 10.38 14.93 6.09
CA LEU A 230 10.40 14.96 4.64
C LEU A 230 9.66 16.17 4.08
N ARG A 231 8.48 16.50 4.62
CA ARG A 231 7.69 17.67 4.20
C ARG A 231 8.48 18.96 4.40
N ARG A 232 9.16 19.13 5.54
CA ARG A 232 10.03 20.30 5.81
C ARG A 232 11.17 20.38 4.81
N TYR A 233 11.87 19.27 4.56
CA TYR A 233 12.95 19.22 3.57
C TYR A 233 12.48 19.57 2.15
N LEU A 234 11.38 18.98 1.70
CA LEU A 234 10.81 19.24 0.39
C LEU A 234 10.34 20.70 0.26
N THR A 235 9.76 21.26 1.32
CA THR A 235 9.30 22.66 1.36
C THR A 235 10.49 23.62 1.23
N ALA A 236 11.57 23.35 1.94
CA ALA A 236 12.79 24.15 1.85
C ALA A 236 13.43 24.09 0.45
N LYS A 237 13.34 22.95 -0.25
CA LYS A 237 13.98 22.74 -1.55
C LYS A 237 13.14 23.20 -2.75
N HIS A 238 11.82 22.99 -2.72
CA HIS A 238 10.94 23.22 -3.88
C HIS A 238 9.95 24.36 -3.70
N GLY A 239 9.88 24.95 -2.50
CA GLY A 239 8.93 25.98 -2.15
C GLY A 239 7.60 25.43 -1.61
N ARG A 240 6.90 26.25 -0.83
CA ARG A 240 5.71 25.86 -0.08
C ARG A 240 4.54 25.45 -0.97
N GLU A 241 4.25 26.23 -2.01
CA GLU A 241 3.07 26.01 -2.87
C GLU A 241 3.10 24.64 -3.57
N LYS A 242 4.25 24.28 -4.16
CA LYS A 242 4.42 22.98 -4.84
C LYS A 242 4.21 21.81 -3.88
N ILE A 243 4.71 21.92 -2.66
CA ILE A 243 4.60 20.85 -1.66
C ILE A 243 3.19 20.77 -1.09
N GLU A 244 2.49 21.89 -0.91
CA GLU A 244 1.08 21.85 -0.56
C GLU A 244 0.23 21.16 -1.64
N THR A 245 0.53 21.39 -2.92
CA THR A 245 -0.11 20.65 -4.02
C THR A 245 0.24 19.16 -3.99
N LEU A 246 1.51 18.80 -3.80
CA LEU A 246 1.94 17.41 -3.68
C LEU A 246 1.17 16.64 -2.59
N PHE A 247 1.04 17.22 -1.39
CA PHE A 247 0.32 16.55 -0.31
C PHE A 247 -1.19 16.50 -0.58
N LYS A 248 -1.77 17.48 -1.27
CA LYS A 248 -3.16 17.39 -1.76
C LYS A 248 -3.34 16.27 -2.78
N ASP A 249 -2.36 16.07 -3.67
CA ASP A 249 -2.38 14.97 -4.64
C ASP A 249 -2.26 13.61 -3.94
N ILE A 250 -1.42 13.51 -2.90
CA ILE A 250 -1.34 12.32 -2.04
C ILE A 250 -2.68 12.05 -1.34
N ASP A 251 -3.33 13.08 -0.78
CA ASP A 251 -4.63 12.92 -0.14
C ASP A 251 -5.70 12.45 -1.14
N ASN A 252 -5.63 12.95 -2.38
CA ASN A 252 -6.50 12.54 -3.47
C ASN A 252 -6.29 11.06 -3.86
N ILE A 253 -5.07 10.52 -3.73
CA ILE A 253 -4.82 9.08 -3.90
C ILE A 253 -5.65 8.28 -2.91
N PHE A 254 -5.59 8.60 -1.61
CA PHE A 254 -6.31 7.87 -0.56
C PHE A 254 -7.82 7.92 -0.75
N VAL A 255 -8.33 9.11 -1.10
CA VAL A 255 -9.76 9.31 -1.37
C VAL A 255 -10.23 8.44 -2.53
N ARG A 256 -9.57 8.55 -3.68
CA ARG A 256 -10.01 7.86 -4.90
C ARG A 256 -9.78 6.36 -4.84
N SER A 257 -8.72 5.91 -4.17
CA SER A 257 -8.50 4.47 -3.95
C SER A 257 -9.63 3.87 -3.13
N LEU A 258 -10.05 4.51 -2.04
CA LEU A 258 -11.14 4.02 -1.19
C LEU A 258 -12.50 4.11 -1.90
N GLN A 259 -12.79 5.20 -2.62
CA GLN A 259 -14.01 5.33 -3.42
C GLN A 259 -14.10 4.25 -4.51
N SER A 260 -12.97 3.84 -5.10
CA SER A 260 -12.95 2.80 -6.13
C SER A 260 -13.44 1.43 -5.66
N VAL A 261 -13.32 1.14 -4.36
CA VAL A 261 -13.72 -0.13 -3.75
C VAL A 261 -14.96 -0.03 -2.86
N GLN A 262 -15.49 1.18 -2.65
CA GLN A 262 -16.62 1.44 -1.74
C GLN A 262 -17.86 0.59 -2.05
N LYS A 263 -18.16 0.34 -3.34
CA LYS A 263 -19.30 -0.49 -3.76
C LYS A 263 -19.01 -2.00 -3.77
N VAL A 264 -17.76 -2.40 -3.60
CA VAL A 264 -17.30 -3.79 -3.73
C VAL A 264 -17.00 -4.41 -2.37
N ILE A 265 -16.48 -3.61 -1.44
CA ILE A 265 -16.23 -4.03 -0.07
C ILE A 265 -17.56 -4.17 0.67
N ILE A 266 -17.72 -5.29 1.37
CA ILE A 266 -18.92 -5.56 2.16
C ILE A 266 -18.74 -4.84 3.49
N ASN A 267 -19.51 -3.78 3.69
CA ASN A 267 -19.50 -3.00 4.92
C ASN A 267 -20.14 -3.78 6.07
N ASP A 268 -19.46 -3.79 7.22
CA ASP A 268 -19.94 -4.34 8.47
C ASP A 268 -19.60 -3.33 9.58
N LYS A 269 -20.57 -3.02 10.44
CA LYS A 269 -20.41 -2.05 11.53
C LYS A 269 -19.43 -2.51 12.61
N HIS A 270 -19.15 -3.82 12.67
CA HIS A 270 -18.20 -4.41 13.60
C HIS A 270 -16.78 -4.48 13.01
N CYS A 271 -16.59 -4.07 11.75
CA CYS A 271 -15.29 -4.13 11.08
C CYS A 271 -14.64 -2.76 10.98
N PHE A 272 -13.33 -2.72 11.16
CA PHE A 272 -12.47 -1.60 10.81
C PHE A 272 -11.23 -2.15 10.11
N GLU A 273 -10.47 -1.32 9.42
CA GLU A 273 -9.24 -1.79 8.79
C GLU A 273 -8.18 -0.72 8.72
N LEU A 274 -6.97 -1.09 9.14
CA LEU A 274 -5.80 -0.24 9.06
C LEU A 274 -5.00 -0.62 7.80
N TYR A 275 -4.98 0.28 6.83
CA TYR A 275 -4.21 0.11 5.60
C TYR A 275 -2.87 0.82 5.68
N GLY A 276 -1.82 0.16 5.18
CA GLY A 276 -0.53 0.79 4.87
C GLY A 276 -0.41 1.10 3.39
N TYR A 277 -0.41 2.38 3.04
CA TYR A 277 -0.22 2.84 1.67
C TYR A 277 1.26 3.06 1.38
N ASP A 278 1.70 2.57 0.22
CA ASP A 278 3.06 2.73 -0.28
C ASP A 278 3.03 3.68 -1.48
N ILE A 279 3.57 4.89 -1.29
CA ILE A 279 3.59 5.95 -2.29
C ILE A 279 5.02 6.21 -2.75
N LEU A 280 5.24 6.29 -4.05
CA LEU A 280 6.51 6.70 -4.64
C LEU A 280 6.37 8.07 -5.28
N LEU A 281 7.36 8.95 -5.10
CA LEU A 281 7.42 10.23 -5.80
C LEU A 281 8.33 10.09 -7.03
N ASP A 282 7.93 10.68 -8.16
CA ASP A 282 8.81 10.82 -9.33
C ASP A 282 9.58 12.15 -9.32
N GLU A 283 10.53 12.31 -10.25
CA GLU A 283 11.37 13.50 -10.37
C GLU A 283 10.59 14.82 -10.49
N ASN A 284 9.35 14.76 -10.99
CA ASN A 284 8.46 15.90 -11.14
C ASN A 284 7.57 16.13 -9.90
N LEU A 285 7.85 15.43 -8.80
CA LEU A 285 7.05 15.42 -7.58
C LEU A 285 5.62 14.91 -7.79
N LYS A 286 5.36 14.08 -8.81
CA LYS A 286 4.08 13.40 -8.92
C LYS A 286 4.05 12.17 -8.00
N PRO A 287 3.02 12.02 -7.15
CA PRO A 287 2.88 10.84 -6.31
C PRO A 287 2.26 9.67 -7.07
N TRP A 288 2.80 8.49 -6.85
CA TRP A 288 2.37 7.23 -7.46
C TRP A 288 2.03 6.20 -6.39
N LEU A 289 0.81 5.67 -6.43
CA LEU A 289 0.40 4.54 -5.61
C LEU A 289 1.06 3.26 -6.12
N ILE A 290 1.85 2.60 -5.26
CA ILE A 290 2.56 1.36 -5.60
C ILE A 290 1.82 0.14 -5.10
N GLU A 291 1.41 0.15 -3.83
CA GLU A 291 0.64 -0.91 -3.21
C GLU A 291 -0.14 -0.41 -1.99
N VAL A 292 -1.18 -1.15 -1.63
CA VAL A 292 -1.94 -0.99 -0.39
C VAL A 292 -1.85 -2.30 0.36
N ASN A 293 -1.32 -2.26 1.58
CA ASN A 293 -1.14 -3.43 2.42
C ASN A 293 -2.24 -3.47 3.49
N ALA A 294 -2.96 -4.59 3.57
CA ALA A 294 -3.78 -4.91 4.73
C ALA A 294 -2.86 -5.41 5.84
N SER A 295 -3.15 -5.06 7.09
CA SER A 295 -2.30 -5.38 8.24
C SER A 295 -0.83 -5.02 8.01
N PRO A 296 -0.51 -3.71 7.87
CA PRO A 296 0.86 -3.27 7.69
C PRO A 296 1.74 -3.76 8.85
N SER A 297 3.00 -4.12 8.57
CA SER A 297 3.92 -4.60 9.61
C SER A 297 4.09 -3.56 10.72
N LEU A 298 3.83 -4.01 11.95
CA LEU A 298 3.97 -3.24 13.18
C LEU A 298 5.25 -3.62 13.94
N THR A 299 6.12 -4.43 13.34
CA THR A 299 7.44 -4.73 13.90
C THR A 299 8.27 -3.45 13.87
N ALA A 300 8.74 -3.01 15.03
CA ALA A 300 9.55 -1.80 15.14
C ALA A 300 11.01 -2.07 14.77
N SER A 301 11.57 -1.17 13.95
CA SER A 301 12.97 -1.20 13.53
C SER A 301 13.87 -0.25 14.34
N SER A 302 13.29 0.81 14.89
CA SER A 302 13.93 1.82 15.73
C SER A 302 13.04 2.18 16.91
N LYS A 303 13.58 2.93 17.88
CA LYS A 303 12.80 3.41 19.03
C LYS A 303 11.70 4.37 18.57
N GLU A 304 12.02 5.25 17.63
CA GLU A 304 11.07 6.22 17.07
C GLU A 304 9.95 5.52 16.28
N ASP A 305 10.27 4.46 15.55
CA ASP A 305 9.30 3.62 14.84
C ASP A 305 8.41 2.84 15.83
N TYR A 306 8.98 2.36 16.93
CA TYR A 306 8.22 1.72 18.01
C TYR A 306 7.22 2.68 18.65
N GLU A 307 7.68 3.86 19.07
CA GLU A 307 6.84 4.88 19.68
C GLU A 307 5.70 5.30 18.75
N MET A 308 6.00 5.57 17.47
CA MET A 308 4.98 5.92 16.48
C MET A 308 3.95 4.81 16.26
N LYS A 309 4.38 3.54 16.16
CA LYS A 309 3.47 2.39 15.99
C LYS A 309 2.61 2.12 17.23
N CYS A 310 3.18 2.29 18.42
CA CYS A 310 2.42 2.19 19.66
C CYS A 310 1.35 3.29 19.72
N CYS A 311 1.72 4.54 19.46
CA CYS A 311 0.77 5.65 19.38
C CYS A 311 -0.30 5.37 18.32
N LEU A 312 0.07 4.94 17.11
CA LEU A 312 -0.86 4.58 16.03
C LEU A 312 -1.90 3.55 16.46
N LEU A 313 -1.49 2.51 17.19
CA LEU A 313 -2.39 1.46 17.67
C LEU A 313 -3.33 1.97 18.76
N GLU A 314 -2.80 2.71 19.74
CA GLU A 314 -3.60 3.33 20.80
C GLU A 314 -4.64 4.29 20.21
N ASP A 315 -4.19 5.15 19.30
CA ASP A 315 -4.99 6.07 18.52
C ASP A 315 -6.07 5.36 17.69
N THR A 316 -5.74 4.22 17.08
CA THR A 316 -6.70 3.40 16.32
C THR A 316 -7.79 2.84 17.24
N LEU A 317 -7.41 2.30 18.40
CA LEU A 317 -8.34 1.75 19.38
C LEU A 317 -9.27 2.84 19.95
N ASN A 318 -8.73 4.04 20.18
CA ASN A 318 -9.52 5.20 20.62
C ASN A 318 -10.57 5.61 19.57
N VAL A 319 -10.21 5.60 18.28
CA VAL A 319 -11.12 5.95 17.18
C VAL A 319 -12.19 4.88 16.94
N VAL A 320 -11.84 3.60 17.09
CA VAL A 320 -12.80 2.50 16.98
C VAL A 320 -13.82 2.52 18.14
N ASP A 321 -13.51 3.24 19.23
CA ASP A 321 -14.32 3.39 20.44
C ASP A 321 -14.79 2.03 20.98
N MET A 322 -13.80 1.22 21.39
CA MET A 322 -14.04 -0.13 21.91
C MET A 322 -14.96 -0.16 23.13
N GLU A 323 -15.03 0.93 23.90
CA GLU A 323 -15.75 1.00 25.17
C GLU A 323 -17.13 1.67 25.05
N GLY A 324 -17.51 2.13 23.85
CA GLY A 324 -18.78 2.83 23.59
C GLY A 324 -18.95 4.10 24.42
N ARG A 325 -17.84 4.75 24.79
CA ARG A 325 -17.86 5.92 25.69
C ARG A 325 -18.05 7.24 24.93
N ASN A 326 -17.97 7.25 23.61
CA ASN A 326 -17.96 8.47 22.81
C ASN A 326 -19.33 8.82 22.18
N ASP A 327 -20.44 8.52 22.86
CA ASP A 327 -21.78 8.99 22.44
C ASP A 327 -21.94 10.53 22.51
N GLN A 328 -20.97 11.27 23.06
CA GLN A 328 -21.05 12.74 23.19
C GLN A 328 -19.75 13.51 22.90
N ILE A 329 -18.74 12.90 22.26
CA ILE A 329 -17.43 13.54 22.13
C ILE A 329 -17.03 13.67 20.66
N GLU A 330 -17.44 14.78 20.05
CA GLU A 330 -16.72 15.43 18.93
C GLU A 330 -15.35 15.99 19.38
N GLN A 331 -14.75 15.52 20.49
CA GLN A 331 -13.42 15.95 20.91
C GLN A 331 -12.35 15.00 20.40
N HIS A 332 -11.52 15.57 19.55
CA HIS A 332 -10.50 14.93 18.76
C HIS A 332 -9.35 14.42 19.63
N PRO A 333 -8.90 13.16 19.50
CA PRO A 333 -7.66 12.72 20.10
C PRO A 333 -6.48 13.59 19.58
N PRO A 334 -5.55 14.01 20.46
CA PRO A 334 -4.57 15.06 20.18
C PRO A 334 -3.62 14.75 19.02
N HIS A 335 -3.46 13.47 18.66
CA HIS A 335 -2.55 12.99 17.61
C HIS A 335 -3.23 12.75 16.24
N TRP A 336 -4.57 12.71 16.18
CA TRP A 336 -5.31 12.72 14.92
C TRP A 336 -5.67 14.15 14.53
N HIS A 337 -5.08 14.71 13.48
CA HIS A 337 -5.66 15.89 12.81
C HIS A 337 -6.39 15.20 11.69
N LEU A 338 -7.49 14.57 12.05
CA LEU A 338 -8.80 14.88 11.53
C LEU A 338 -8.81 15.69 10.22
N LYS A 339 -8.13 15.19 9.19
CA LYS A 339 -8.68 15.29 7.86
C LYS A 339 -9.75 14.20 7.87
N TYR A 340 -10.94 14.54 8.36
CA TYR A 340 -12.14 13.87 7.87
C TYR A 340 -11.98 14.00 6.37
N LEU A 341 -11.68 12.90 5.67
CA LEU A 341 -11.85 12.87 4.24
C LEU A 341 -13.35 13.04 4.07
N ARG A 342 -13.81 14.30 4.07
CA ARG A 342 -15.17 14.68 3.72
C ARG A 342 -15.23 14.40 2.23
N LEU A 343 -15.41 13.12 1.95
CA LEU A 343 -15.83 12.59 0.69
C LEU A 343 -17.25 13.13 0.58
N LEU A 344 -17.33 14.32 -0.01
CA LEU A 344 -18.58 15.05 -0.24
C LEU A 344 -19.61 14.13 -0.90
#